data_AF-A0A0A9W582-F1
#
_entry.id   AF-A0A0A9W582-F1
#
_cell.length_a   1.000
_cell.length_b   1.000
_cell.length_c   1.000
_cell.angle_alpha   90.00
_cell.angle_beta   90.00
_cell.angle_gamma   90.00
#
_symmetry.space_group_name_H-M   'P 1'
#
loop_
_entity.id
_entity.type
_entity.pdbx_description
1 polymer ?
#
loop_
_entity_poly.entity_id
_entity_poly.type
_entity_poly.pdbx_seq_one_letter_code
_entity_poly.pdbx_strand_id
1 'polypeptide(L)'
;MTCELCADTLYLTSNNTCVKCTPPCATCGATHLTCKTCIDGYFPTAGTVNGTVTCTACTAPCVACSDEKTCTTCNTGYKIDNKTNTCVKGDASASTPKAVMMFSCMVFLCTMFLMM
;
A
#
# COMPACT_ATOMS: atom_id res chain seq x y z
N MET A 1 41.93 -5.60 -3.67
CA MET A 1 40.61 -6.15 -3.33
C MET A 1 39.57 -5.25 -3.97
N THR A 2 39.25 -5.48 -5.24
CA THR A 2 38.32 -4.62 -6.00
C THR A 2 36.93 -5.25 -5.95
N CYS A 3 36.13 -4.82 -4.98
CA CYS A 3 34.68 -5.04 -5.05
C CYS A 3 34.12 -4.09 -6.11
N GLU A 4 34.25 -4.42 -7.40
CA GLU A 4 33.40 -3.84 -8.45
C GLU A 4 32.00 -4.44 -8.35
N LEU A 5 31.34 -4.19 -7.22
CA LEU A 5 29.94 -4.45 -7.06
C LEU A 5 29.25 -3.10 -7.21
N CYS A 6 28.44 -2.97 -8.25
CA CYS A 6 27.51 -1.87 -8.34
C CYS A 6 26.62 -1.86 -7.08
N ALA A 7 26.20 -0.68 -6.62
CA ALA A 7 25.24 -0.59 -5.51
C ALA A 7 23.97 -1.40 -5.84
N ASP A 8 23.20 -1.82 -4.83
CA ASP A 8 22.02 -2.68 -5.02
C ASP A 8 20.97 -2.11 -5.99
N THR A 9 20.99 -0.79 -6.21
CA THR A 9 20.11 -0.05 -7.14
C THR A 9 20.65 0.04 -8.58
N LEU A 10 21.76 -0.63 -8.86
CA LEU A 10 22.49 -0.58 -10.13
C LEU A 10 22.74 -2.01 -10.66
N TYR A 11 22.61 -2.17 -11.97
CA TYR A 11 22.92 -3.39 -12.70
C TYR A 11 24.29 -3.25 -13.38
N LEU A 12 25.16 -4.25 -13.20
CA LEU A 12 26.45 -4.33 -13.90
C LEU A 12 26.23 -4.87 -15.30
N THR A 13 26.53 -4.05 -16.31
CA THR A 13 26.48 -4.48 -17.71
C THR A 13 27.72 -5.28 -18.08
N SER A 14 27.66 -6.00 -19.21
CA SER A 14 28.79 -6.71 -19.80
C SER A 14 29.97 -5.81 -20.19
N ASN A 15 29.79 -4.49 -20.20
CA ASN A 15 30.84 -3.51 -20.46
C ASN A 15 31.49 -2.97 -19.17
N ASN A 16 31.29 -3.64 -18.03
CA ASN A 16 31.75 -3.19 -16.71
C ASN A 16 31.20 -1.81 -16.30
N THR A 17 30.00 -1.44 -16.78
CA THR A 17 29.34 -0.18 -16.39
C THR A 17 28.14 -0.45 -15.50
N CYS A 18 27.94 0.39 -14.50
CA CYS A 18 26.77 0.33 -13.62
C CYS A 18 25.64 1.21 -14.18
N VAL A 19 24.52 0.59 -14.54
CA VAL A 19 23.31 1.30 -15.00
C VAL A 19 22.22 1.23 -13.95
N LYS A 20 21.42 2.29 -13.79
CA LYS A 20 20.31 2.30 -12.82
C LYS A 20 19.21 1.35 -13.25
N CYS A 21 18.58 0.71 -12.27
CA CYS A 21 17.37 -0.06 -12.50
C CYS A 21 16.26 0.86 -13.03
N THR A 22 15.42 0.33 -13.92
CA THR A 22 14.29 1.08 -14.47
C THR A 22 13.21 1.25 -13.39
N PRO A 23 12.76 2.49 -13.08
CA PRO A 23 11.63 2.69 -12.18
C PRO A 23 10.37 1.94 -12.70
N PRO A 24 9.55 1.33 -11.83
CA PRO A 24 9.53 1.43 -10.36
C PRO A 24 10.33 0.35 -9.59
N CYS A 25 11.40 -0.23 -10.17
CA CYS A 25 12.27 -1.14 -9.43
C CYS A 25 13.18 -0.37 -8.46
N ALA A 26 13.26 -0.81 -7.19
CA ALA A 26 14.28 -0.35 -6.25
C ALA A 26 15.62 -1.06 -6.49
N THR A 27 15.56 -2.38 -6.67
CA THR A 27 16.70 -3.21 -7.06
C THR A 27 16.33 -4.06 -8.25
N CYS A 28 17.31 -4.39 -9.08
CA CYS A 28 17.13 -5.18 -10.29
C CYS A 28 17.98 -6.45 -10.26
N GLY A 29 17.53 -7.48 -10.98
CA GLY A 29 18.11 -8.81 -11.00
C GLY A 29 18.97 -9.05 -12.25
N ALA A 30 18.59 -10.04 -13.05
CA ALA A 30 19.35 -10.47 -14.23
C ALA A 30 19.52 -9.37 -15.30
N THR A 31 18.64 -8.37 -15.31
CA THR A 31 18.70 -7.20 -16.19
C THR A 31 18.25 -5.95 -15.44
N HIS A 32 18.62 -4.77 -15.93
CA HIS A 32 18.15 -3.48 -15.40
C HIS A 32 16.61 -3.29 -15.49
N LEU A 33 15.92 -4.12 -16.29
CA LEU A 33 14.46 -4.14 -16.44
C LEU A 33 13.79 -5.14 -15.49
N THR A 34 14.53 -6.15 -15.02
CA THR A 34 14.00 -7.21 -14.17
C THR A 34 14.02 -6.72 -12.72
N CYS A 35 12.89 -6.31 -12.14
CA CYS A 35 12.85 -5.94 -10.73
C CYS A 35 13.15 -7.16 -9.83
N LYS A 36 13.91 -6.93 -8.76
CA LYS A 36 14.06 -7.86 -7.64
C LYS A 36 13.30 -7.35 -6.42
N THR A 37 13.33 -6.04 -6.19
CA THR A 37 12.49 -5.34 -5.20
C THR A 37 11.90 -4.08 -5.82
N CYS A 38 10.75 -3.66 -5.30
CA CYS A 38 10.04 -2.46 -5.73
C CYS A 38 10.42 -1.26 -4.85
N ILE A 39 10.30 -0.05 -5.39
CA ILE A 39 10.36 1.18 -4.57
C ILE A 39 9.18 1.27 -3.62
N ASP A 40 9.31 2.11 -2.59
CA ASP A 40 8.20 2.40 -1.67
C ASP A 40 6.96 2.87 -2.46
N GLY A 41 5.79 2.43 -2.00
CA GLY A 41 4.52 2.64 -2.69
C GLY A 41 4.22 1.61 -3.78
N TYR A 42 5.05 0.58 -3.96
CA TYR A 42 4.81 -0.50 -4.92
C TYR A 42 5.00 -1.87 -4.28
N PHE A 43 4.17 -2.84 -4.65
CA PHE A 43 4.29 -4.24 -4.24
C PHE A 43 4.65 -5.14 -5.42
N PRO A 44 5.46 -6.19 -5.20
CA PRO A 44 5.76 -7.17 -6.23
C PRO A 44 4.52 -8.01 -6.53
N THR A 45 3.96 -7.88 -7.72
CA THR A 45 2.88 -8.77 -8.16
C THR A 45 3.46 -10.15 -8.42
N ALA A 46 2.82 -11.20 -7.88
CA ALA A 46 3.24 -12.60 -8.04
C ALA A 46 3.23 -13.11 -9.50
N GLY A 47 2.80 -12.29 -10.44
CA GLY A 47 2.91 -12.54 -11.87
C GLY A 47 4.26 -12.09 -12.41
N THR A 48 5.16 -13.04 -12.65
CA THR A 48 6.33 -12.82 -13.49
C THR A 48 5.86 -12.72 -14.94
N VAL A 49 5.62 -11.50 -15.44
CA VAL A 49 5.42 -11.29 -16.88
C VAL A 49 6.80 -11.36 -17.52
N ASN A 50 7.03 -12.36 -18.38
CA ASN A 50 8.33 -12.61 -19.02
C ASN A 50 9.52 -12.74 -18.04
N GLY A 51 9.32 -13.39 -16.88
CA GLY A 51 10.39 -13.60 -15.90
C GLY A 51 10.82 -12.35 -15.13
N THR A 52 10.06 -11.26 -15.24
CA THR A 52 10.28 -10.01 -14.49
C THR A 52 9.22 -9.80 -13.42
N VAL A 53 9.65 -9.52 -12.19
CA VAL A 53 8.73 -9.08 -11.12
C VAL A 53 8.11 -7.77 -11.56
N THR A 54 6.78 -7.74 -11.69
CA THR A 54 6.07 -6.49 -11.95
C THR A 54 5.83 -5.81 -10.62
N CYS A 55 6.07 -4.51 -10.56
CA CYS A 55 5.81 -3.71 -9.37
C CYS A 55 4.51 -2.93 -9.61
N THR A 56 3.48 -3.25 -8.84
CA THR A 56 2.17 -2.59 -8.92
C THR A 56 2.07 -1.54 -7.83
N ALA A 57 1.53 -0.36 -8.16
CA ALA A 57 1.38 0.70 -7.18
C ALA A 57 0.38 0.30 -6.09
N CYS A 58 0.72 0.62 -4.84
CA CYS A 58 -0.18 0.53 -3.70
C CYS A 58 -1.31 1.56 -3.83
N THR A 59 -2.49 1.20 -3.36
CA THR A 59 -3.63 2.12 -3.31
C THR A 59 -3.36 3.23 -2.30
N ALA A 60 -3.32 4.49 -2.75
CA ALA A 60 -3.21 5.64 -1.85
C ALA A 60 -4.35 5.62 -0.81
N PRO A 61 -4.11 5.90 0.49
CA PRO A 61 -2.94 6.54 1.09
C PRO A 61 -1.92 5.56 1.73
N CYS A 62 -1.73 4.39 1.11
CA CYS A 62 -0.77 3.38 1.54
C CYS A 62 0.66 3.67 1.04
N VAL A 63 1.65 3.56 1.92
CA VAL A 63 3.10 3.69 1.62
C VAL A 63 3.74 2.34 1.34
N ALA A 64 3.34 1.29 2.04
CA ALA A 64 3.82 -0.06 1.77
C ALA A 64 2.65 -1.03 1.85
N CYS A 65 2.52 -1.90 0.86
CA CYS A 65 1.45 -2.89 0.78
C CYS A 65 2.05 -4.26 0.45
N SER A 66 1.41 -5.31 0.96
CA SER A 66 1.74 -6.70 0.60
C SER A 66 1.03 -7.12 -0.69
N ASP A 67 -0.16 -6.56 -0.91
CA ASP A 67 -1.03 -6.82 -2.06
C ASP A 67 -1.84 -5.57 -2.40
N GLU A 68 -2.61 -5.62 -3.49
CA GLU A 68 -3.50 -4.54 -3.94
C GLU A 68 -4.44 -4.01 -2.83
N LYS A 69 -4.84 -4.89 -1.90
CA LYS A 69 -5.80 -4.60 -0.82
C LYS A 69 -5.17 -4.52 0.58
N THR A 70 -3.96 -5.03 0.74
CA THR A 70 -3.34 -5.23 2.05
C THR A 70 -2.25 -4.20 2.26
N CYS A 71 -2.58 -3.09 2.92
CA CYS A 71 -1.59 -2.10 3.32
C CYS A 71 -0.90 -2.50 4.62
N THR A 72 0.42 -2.35 4.71
CA THR A 72 1.22 -2.60 5.92
C THR A 72 1.72 -1.30 6.55
N THR A 73 1.95 -0.26 5.75
CA THR A 73 2.42 1.06 6.23
C THR A 73 1.61 2.18 5.59
N CYS A 74 1.11 3.10 6.41
CA CYS A 74 0.32 4.24 5.96
C CYS A 74 1.13 5.53 5.87
N ASN A 75 0.68 6.45 5.01
CA ASN A 75 1.27 7.77 4.93
C ASN A 75 1.04 8.56 6.23
N THR A 76 1.86 9.59 6.48
CA THR A 76 1.77 10.41 7.70
C THR A 76 0.37 10.97 7.87
N GLY A 77 -0.23 10.81 9.06
CA GLY A 77 -1.61 11.23 9.36
C GLY A 77 -2.69 10.17 9.12
N TYR A 78 -2.32 9.00 8.58
CA TYR A 78 -3.19 7.85 8.42
C TYR A 78 -2.80 6.71 9.38
N LYS A 79 -3.78 5.91 9.78
CA LYS A 79 -3.62 4.70 10.62
C LYS A 79 -4.14 3.49 9.85
N ILE A 80 -3.53 2.34 10.10
CA ILE A 80 -3.98 1.06 9.52
C ILE A 80 -5.27 0.60 10.21
N ASP A 81 -6.30 0.28 9.42
CA ASP A 81 -7.51 -0.38 9.89
C ASP A 81 -7.31 -1.90 9.77
N ASN A 82 -7.19 -2.60 10.91
CA ASN A 82 -6.96 -4.05 10.93
C ASN A 82 -8.15 -4.89 10.42
N LYS A 83 -9.33 -4.30 10.19
CA LYS A 83 -10.48 -5.01 9.62
C LYS A 83 -10.40 -5.07 8.10
N THR A 84 -9.95 -3.98 7.48
CA THR A 84 -9.88 -3.85 6.01
C THR A 84 -8.45 -3.91 5.48
N ASN A 85 -7.44 -3.87 6.36
CA ASN A 85 -6.03 -3.68 6.03
C ASN A 85 -5.79 -2.43 5.15
N THR A 86 -6.58 -1.37 5.35
CA THR A 86 -6.47 -0.13 4.59
C THR A 86 -6.10 1.05 5.48
N CYS A 87 -5.57 2.11 4.88
CA CYS A 87 -5.19 3.32 5.60
C CYS A 87 -6.36 4.30 5.72
N VAL A 88 -6.74 4.62 6.95
CA VAL A 88 -7.80 5.57 7.28
C VAL A 88 -7.22 6.80 7.98
N LYS A 89 -7.74 7.99 7.68
CA LYS A 89 -7.23 9.23 8.28
C LYS A 89 -7.53 9.21 9.78
N GLY A 90 -6.58 9.70 10.59
CA GLY A 90 -6.68 9.71 12.05
C GLY A 90 -7.77 10.60 12.65
N ASP A 91 -8.58 11.26 11.83
CA ASP A 91 -9.74 12.03 12.27
C ASP A 91 -10.91 11.09 12.48
N ALA A 92 -11.00 10.51 13.68
CA ALA A 92 -12.10 9.67 14.14
C ALA A 92 -12.51 8.57 13.16
N SER A 93 -12.01 7.36 13.42
CA SER A 93 -12.61 6.12 12.95
C SER A 93 -14.10 6.07 13.30
N ALA A 94 -14.93 6.68 12.46
CA ALA A 94 -16.31 6.32 12.21
C ALA A 94 -16.33 5.10 11.29
N SER A 95 -15.62 4.04 11.68
CA SER A 95 -15.93 2.68 11.24
C SER A 95 -17.06 2.13 12.11
N THR A 96 -18.13 2.92 12.26
CA THR A 96 -19.44 2.34 12.48
C THR A 96 -19.80 1.64 11.17
N PRO A 97 -20.08 0.33 11.17
CA PRO A 97 -20.85 -0.24 10.07
C PRO A 97 -22.12 0.59 9.94
N LYS A 98 -22.62 0.69 8.71
CA LYS A 98 -23.82 1.38 8.24
C LYS A 98 -25.12 0.90 8.93
N ALA A 99 -25.17 0.90 10.27
CA ALA A 99 -26.20 0.24 11.09
C ALA A 99 -26.49 0.89 12.46
N VAL A 100 -25.85 1.99 12.86
CA VAL A 100 -26.22 2.67 14.12
C VAL A 100 -26.27 4.17 13.86
N MET A 101 -27.47 4.69 13.57
CA MET A 101 -27.99 6.04 13.93
C MET A 101 -29.44 6.26 13.43
N MET A 102 -30.24 5.21 13.18
CA MET A 102 -31.67 5.33 12.84
C MET A 102 -32.62 4.73 13.90
N PHE A 103 -32.20 4.60 15.17
CA PHE A 103 -33.05 3.96 16.19
C PHE A 103 -33.26 4.73 17.50
N SER A 104 -33.03 6.05 17.55
CA SER A 104 -33.27 6.81 18.79
C SER A 104 -34.30 7.95 18.70
N CYS A 105 -34.88 8.24 17.54
CA CYS A 105 -35.86 9.35 17.43
C CYS A 105 -37.34 8.93 17.55
N MET A 106 -37.68 7.63 17.39
CA MET A 106 -39.09 7.20 17.45
C MET A 106 -39.61 6.89 18.86
N VAL A 107 -38.75 6.77 19.89
CA VAL A 107 -39.19 6.55 21.27
C VAL A 107 -39.61 7.86 21.96
N PHE A 108 -39.09 9.01 21.52
CA PHE A 108 -39.40 10.32 22.11
C PHE A 108 -40.74 10.92 21.68
N LEU A 109 -41.37 10.43 20.61
CA LEU A 109 -42.70 10.90 20.16
C LEU A 109 -43.85 10.21 20.89
N CYS A 110 -43.61 9.09 21.58
CA CYS A 110 -44.67 8.32 22.24
C CYS A 110 -45.00 8.81 23.67
N THR A 111 -44.13 9.60 24.31
CA THR A 111 -44.33 10.05 25.70
C THR A 111 -45.02 11.41 25.82
N MET A 112 -45.15 12.18 24.74
CA MET A 112 -45.88 13.47 24.76
C MET A 112 -47.40 13.35 24.53
N PHE A 113 -47.90 12.17 24.15
CA PHE A 113 -49.34 11.94 23.95
C PHE A 113 -50.09 11.46 25.21
N LEU A 114 -49.40 11.34 26.37
CA LEU A 114 -50.01 10.96 27.65
C LEU A 114 -50.23 12.13 28.63
N MET A 115 -49.99 13.36 28.17
CA MET A 115 -50.25 14.58 28.95
C MET A 115 -51.02 15.61 28.13
N MET A 116 -52.09 15.19 27.43
CA MET A 116 -53.13 16.07 26.87
C MET A 116 -54.46 15.33 26.83
#